data_AF-A0A2T0WID1-F1
#
_entry.id   AF-A0A2T0WID1-F1
#
_cell.length_a   1.000
_cell.length_b   1.000
_cell.length_c   1.000
_cell.angle_alpha   90.00
_cell.angle_beta   90.00
_cell.angle_gamma   90.00
#
_symmetry.space_group_name_H-M   'P 1'
#
loop_
_entity.id
_entity.type
_entity.pdbx_description
1 polymer ?
#
loop_
_entity_poly.entity_id
_entity_poly.type
_entity_poly.pdbx_seq_one_letter_code
_entity_poly.pdbx_strand_id
1 'polypeptide(L)'
;MTSQFLYLAAAAGLLLAAFVGATFVARRKRAAKKAVVAAPATATDTLSDRLERLEDAVAEMSDLMKDTRSDVAWLAGERMIDQAISLARQGESGLEISRKTGISADELVAMQAFRKH
;
A
#
# COMPACT_ATOMS: atom_id res chain seq x y z
N MET A 1 -78.17 20.10 19.00
CA MET A 1 -77.18 20.42 17.93
C MET A 1 -75.73 20.45 18.43
N THR A 2 -75.45 20.48 19.73
CA THR A 2 -74.08 20.56 20.27
C THR A 2 -73.28 19.25 20.24
N SER A 3 -73.93 18.09 20.31
CA SER A 3 -73.25 16.78 20.33
C SER A 3 -72.60 16.41 18.99
N GLN A 4 -73.20 16.79 17.85
CA GLN A 4 -72.67 16.46 16.52
C GLN A 4 -71.34 17.16 16.21
N PHE A 5 -71.14 18.40 16.66
CA PHE A 5 -69.87 19.11 16.50
C PHE A 5 -68.74 18.49 17.33
N LEU A 6 -69.06 17.90 18.48
CA LEU A 6 -68.08 17.24 19.33
C LEU A 6 -67.53 15.96 18.68
N TYR A 7 -68.40 15.16 18.05
CA TYR A 7 -67.98 13.98 17.29
C TYR A 7 -67.19 14.33 16.03
N LEU A 8 -67.55 15.41 15.34
CA LEU A 8 -66.82 15.88 14.16
C LEU A 8 -65.39 16.31 14.52
N ALA A 9 -65.24 17.04 15.63
CA ALA A 9 -63.93 17.47 16.12
C ALA A 9 -63.06 16.29 16.60
N ALA A 10 -63.66 15.30 17.27
CA ALA A 10 -62.96 14.09 17.68
C ALA A 10 -62.50 13.24 16.49
N ALA A 11 -63.35 13.11 15.46
CA ALA A 11 -63.00 12.39 14.23
C ALA A 11 -61.88 13.10 13.45
N ALA A 12 -61.92 14.44 13.37
CA ALA A 12 -60.86 15.23 12.75
C ALA A 12 -59.52 15.09 13.50
N GLY A 13 -59.54 15.07 14.83
CA GLY A 13 -58.34 14.85 15.65
C GLY A 13 -57.72 13.46 15.46
N LEU A 14 -58.55 12.42 15.38
CA LEU A 14 -58.09 11.04 15.10
C LEU A 14 -57.47 10.89 13.71
N LEU A 15 -58.06 11.52 12.69
CA LEU A 15 -57.51 11.50 11.33
C LEU A 15 -56.16 12.21 11.25
N LEU A 16 -56.00 13.36 11.92
CA LEU A 16 -54.73 14.06 12.01
C LEU A 16 -53.65 13.22 12.72
N ALA A 17 -54.00 12.60 13.86
CA ALA A 17 -53.07 11.73 14.58
C ALA A 17 -52.64 10.52 13.74
N ALA A 18 -53.58 9.89 13.01
CA ALA A 18 -53.28 8.78 12.11
C ALA A 18 -52.38 9.22 10.94
N PHE A 19 -52.62 10.39 10.36
CA PHE A 19 -51.81 10.93 9.27
C PHE A 19 -50.38 11.28 9.72
N VAL A 20 -50.23 11.89 10.91
CA VAL A 20 -48.92 12.18 11.50
C VAL A 20 -48.17 10.89 11.86
N GLY A 21 -48.87 9.90 12.43
CA GLY A 21 -48.30 8.58 12.71
C GLY A 21 -47.83 7.86 11.44
N ALA A 22 -48.65 7.86 10.39
CA ALA A 22 -48.32 7.23 9.11
C ALA A 22 -47.10 7.88 8.44
N THR A 23 -47.04 9.22 8.43
CA THR A 23 -45.91 9.96 7.85
C THR A 23 -44.62 9.77 8.65
N PHE A 24 -44.71 9.69 9.98
CA PHE A 24 -43.56 9.41 10.85
C PHE A 24 -42.99 8.00 10.61
N VAL A 25 -43.85 6.98 10.54
CA VAL A 25 -43.43 5.59 10.27
C VAL A 25 -42.85 5.46 8.86
N ALA A 26 -43.45 6.11 7.86
CA ALA A 26 -42.94 6.10 6.49
C ALA A 26 -41.55 6.76 6.39
N ARG A 27 -41.34 7.89 7.08
CA ARG A 27 -40.04 8.57 7.15
C ARG A 27 -38.98 7.70 7.83
N ARG A 28 -39.31 7.07 8.96
CA ARG A 28 -38.40 6.19 9.69
C ARG A 28 -37.99 4.98 8.86
N LYS A 29 -38.93 4.36 8.14
CA LYS A 29 -38.64 3.23 7.23
C LYS A 29 -37.72 3.64 6.07
N ARG A 30 -37.91 4.84 5.50
CA ARG A 30 -37.04 5.36 4.43
C ARG A 30 -35.62 5.66 4.92
N ALA A 31 -35.49 6.25 6.12
CA ALA A 31 -34.19 6.50 6.73
C ALA A 31 -33.42 5.20 7.01
N ALA A 32 -34.10 4.18 7.56
CA ALA A 32 -33.49 2.87 7.80
C ALA A 32 -33.01 2.19 6.51
N LYS A 33 -33.82 2.22 5.43
CA LYS A 33 -33.40 1.69 4.13
C LYS A 33 -32.18 2.43 3.56
N LYS A 34 -32.13 3.76 3.68
CA LYS A 34 -31.00 4.56 3.19
C LYS A 34 -29.71 4.26 3.97
N ALA A 35 -29.81 4.05 5.29
CA ALA A 35 -28.67 3.69 6.13
C ALA A 35 -28.11 2.29 5.78
N VAL A 36 -28.97 1.31 5.51
CA VAL A 36 -28.57 -0.05 5.13
C VAL A 36 -27.86 -0.09 3.77
N VAL A 37 -28.23 0.78 2.83
CA VAL A 37 -27.58 0.85 1.51
C VAL A 37 -26.27 1.66 1.54
N ALA A 38 -26.16 2.67 2.41
CA ALA A 38 -24.96 3.50 2.52
C ALA A 38 -23.80 2.79 3.26
N ALA A 39 -24.10 2.00 4.29
CA ALA A 39 -23.09 1.29 5.08
C ALA A 39 -22.14 0.38 4.26
N PRO A 40 -22.63 -0.48 3.34
CA PRO A 40 -21.75 -1.33 2.55
C PRO A 40 -20.90 -0.55 1.55
N ALA A 41 -21.44 0.52 0.93
CA ALA A 41 -20.69 1.35 0.00
C ALA A 41 -19.51 2.06 0.68
N THR A 42 -19.72 2.61 1.88
CA THR A 42 -18.63 3.25 2.63
C THR A 42 -17.57 2.24 3.12
N ALA A 43 -17.98 1.00 3.43
CA ALA A 43 -17.06 -0.03 3.86
C ALA A 43 -16.18 -0.54 2.69
N THR A 44 -16.74 -0.64 1.48
CA THR A 44 -15.97 -1.02 0.29
C THR A 44 -15.01 0.08 -0.13
N ASP A 45 -15.44 1.35 -0.11
CA ASP A 45 -14.58 2.48 -0.49
C ASP A 45 -13.37 2.61 0.44
N THR A 46 -13.60 2.50 1.76
CA THR A 46 -12.50 2.54 2.75
C THR A 46 -11.55 1.35 2.67
N LEU A 47 -12.02 0.20 2.19
CA LEU A 47 -11.17 -0.97 1.95
C LEU A 47 -10.32 -0.77 0.68
N SER A 48 -10.92 -0.27 -0.41
CA SER A 48 -10.21 0.05 -1.65
C SER A 48 -9.11 1.07 -1.42
N ASP A 49 -9.40 2.16 -0.70
CA ASP A 49 -8.39 3.19 -0.35
C ASP A 49 -7.22 2.62 0.48
N ARG A 50 -7.49 1.61 1.32
CA ARG A 50 -6.44 0.95 2.11
C ARG A 50 -5.59 0.03 1.24
N LEU A 51 -6.20 -0.66 0.28
CA LEU A 51 -5.49 -1.53 -0.64
C LEU A 51 -4.58 -0.74 -1.57
N GLU A 52 -5.04 0.39 -2.11
CA GLU A 52 -4.23 1.28 -2.94
C GLU A 52 -3.01 1.81 -2.18
N ARG A 53 -3.19 2.28 -0.94
CA ARG A 53 -2.06 2.70 -0.09
C ARG A 53 -1.06 1.58 0.23
N LEU A 54 -1.54 0.34 0.37
CA LEU A 54 -0.67 -0.80 0.59
C LEU A 54 0.11 -1.15 -0.68
N GLU A 55 -0.52 -1.07 -1.84
CA GLU A 55 0.13 -1.28 -3.13
C GLU A 55 1.23 -0.24 -3.36
N ASP A 56 0.95 1.04 -3.12
CA ASP A 56 1.93 2.12 -3.18
C ASP A 56 3.10 1.88 -2.22
N ALA A 57 2.83 1.52 -0.97
CA ALA A 57 3.87 1.25 0.03
C ALA A 57 4.73 0.04 -0.34
N VAL A 58 4.15 -0.99 -0.96
CA VAL A 58 4.89 -2.16 -1.45
C VAL A 58 5.74 -1.80 -2.67
N ALA A 59 5.22 -0.98 -3.58
CA ALA A 59 5.99 -0.49 -4.73
C ALA A 59 7.19 0.35 -4.28
N GLU A 60 6.99 1.29 -3.35
CA GLU A 60 8.05 2.12 -2.77
C GLU A 60 9.12 1.26 -2.08
N MET A 61 8.70 0.28 -1.27
CA MET A 61 9.62 -0.66 -0.62
C MET A 61 10.42 -1.47 -1.66
N SER A 62 9.78 -1.90 -2.75
CA SER A 62 10.45 -2.63 -3.82
C SER A 62 11.57 -1.79 -4.47
N ASP A 63 11.29 -0.52 -4.73
CA ASP A 63 12.28 0.37 -5.34
C ASP A 63 13.44 0.69 -4.39
N LEU A 64 13.16 0.92 -3.10
CA LEU A 64 14.20 1.07 -2.08
C LEU A 64 15.08 -0.19 -1.97
N MET A 65 14.49 -1.38 -2.06
CA MET A 65 15.24 -2.63 -2.04
C MET A 65 16.12 -2.81 -3.28
N LYS A 66 15.69 -2.35 -4.46
CA LYS A 66 16.51 -2.38 -5.68
C LYS A 66 17.72 -1.45 -5.55
N ASP A 67 17.51 -0.26 -5.03
CA ASP A 67 18.56 0.73 -4.81
C ASP A 67 19.59 0.22 -3.80
N THR A 68 19.12 -0.26 -2.65
CA THR A 68 19.97 -0.88 -1.62
C THR A 68 20.75 -2.08 -2.17
N ARG A 69 20.12 -2.91 -3.01
CA ARG A 69 20.81 -4.04 -3.66
C ARG A 69 21.91 -3.55 -4.59
N SER A 70 21.66 -2.48 -5.34
CA SER A 70 22.66 -1.85 -6.21
C SER A 70 23.84 -1.33 -5.40
N ASP A 71 23.58 -0.59 -4.33
CA ASP A 71 24.61 -0.09 -3.42
C ASP A 71 25.45 -1.21 -2.79
N VAL A 72 24.79 -2.28 -2.34
CA VAL A 72 25.48 -3.46 -1.78
C VAL A 72 26.32 -4.14 -2.85
N ALA A 73 25.82 -4.27 -4.08
CA ALA A 73 26.59 -4.84 -5.18
C ALA A 73 27.81 -4.00 -5.53
N TRP A 74 27.67 -2.66 -5.52
CA TRP A 74 28.77 -1.73 -5.72
C TRP A 74 29.83 -1.86 -4.61
N LEU A 75 29.41 -1.81 -3.33
CA LEU A 75 30.31 -1.98 -2.19
C LEU A 75 31.02 -3.34 -2.19
N ALA A 76 30.31 -4.41 -2.56
CA ALA A 76 30.90 -5.73 -2.71
C ALA A 76 31.97 -5.74 -3.82
N GLY A 77 31.68 -5.10 -4.95
CA GLY A 77 32.64 -4.88 -6.03
C GLY A 77 33.88 -4.13 -5.56
N GLU A 78 33.71 -2.98 -4.90
CA GLU A 78 34.83 -2.17 -4.39
C GLU A 78 35.73 -2.98 -3.45
N ARG A 79 35.12 -3.72 -2.51
CA ARG A 79 35.85 -4.57 -1.56
C ARG A 79 36.56 -5.74 -2.25
N MET A 80 35.97 -6.34 -3.28
CA MET A 80 36.60 -7.40 -4.07
C MET A 80 37.84 -6.90 -4.80
N ILE A 81 37.77 -5.68 -5.36
CA ILE A 81 38.90 -5.03 -6.03
C ILE A 81 40.02 -4.78 -5.02
N ASP A 82 39.72 -4.20 -3.86
CA ASP A 82 40.71 -3.96 -2.81
C ASP A 82 41.39 -5.24 -2.34
N GLN A 83 40.62 -6.33 -2.16
CA GLN A 83 41.16 -7.64 -1.82
C GLN A 83 42.07 -8.19 -2.93
N ALA A 84 41.67 -8.08 -4.19
CA ALA A 84 42.47 -8.52 -5.33
C ALA A 84 43.80 -7.73 -5.44
N ILE A 85 43.76 -6.41 -5.22
CA ILE A 85 44.96 -5.56 -5.18
C ILE A 85 45.88 -5.98 -4.03
N SER A 86 45.31 -6.23 -2.85
CA SER A 86 46.08 -6.67 -1.67
C SER A 86 46.78 -8.01 -1.92
N LEU A 87 46.08 -9.00 -2.47
CA LEU A 87 46.66 -10.30 -2.83
C LEU A 87 47.72 -10.17 -3.93
N ALA A 88 47.49 -9.33 -4.93
CA ALA A 88 48.48 -9.05 -5.97
C ALA A 88 49.76 -8.40 -5.40
N ARG A 89 49.64 -7.51 -4.41
CA ARG A 89 50.79 -6.92 -3.69
C ARG A 89 51.56 -7.94 -2.86
N GLN A 90 50.88 -8.96 -2.36
CA GLN A 90 51.50 -10.08 -1.63
C GLN A 90 52.20 -11.08 -2.57
N GLY A 91 52.12 -10.88 -3.88
CA GLY A 91 52.76 -11.73 -4.88
C GLY A 91 51.94 -12.96 -5.29
N GLU A 92 50.65 -13.00 -4.94
CA GLU A 92 49.79 -14.11 -5.36
C GLU A 92 49.58 -14.16 -6.88
N SER A 93 49.48 -15.37 -7.41
CA SER A 93 49.20 -15.59 -8.83
C SER A 93 47.75 -15.21 -9.17
N GLY A 94 47.50 -14.75 -10.40
CA GLY A 94 46.15 -14.35 -10.83
C GLY A 94 45.10 -15.48 -10.71
N LEU A 95 45.51 -16.74 -10.89
CA LEU A 95 44.66 -17.91 -10.67
C LEU A 95 44.23 -18.05 -9.20
N GLU A 96 45.10 -17.69 -8.26
CA GLU A 96 44.84 -17.80 -6.83
C GLU A 96 43.97 -16.65 -6.32
N ILE A 97 44.20 -15.43 -6.84
CA ILE A 97 43.33 -14.28 -6.64
C ILE A 97 41.92 -14.56 -7.17
N SER A 98 41.82 -15.14 -8.37
CA SER A 98 40.54 -15.49 -8.98
C SER A 98 39.74 -16.47 -8.10
N ARG A 99 40.39 -17.51 -7.58
CA ARG A 99 39.75 -18.46 -6.65
C ARG A 99 39.31 -17.81 -5.33
N LYS A 100 40.09 -16.86 -4.79
CA LYS A 100 39.85 -16.25 -3.47
C LYS A 100 38.82 -15.12 -3.51
N THR A 101 38.72 -14.41 -4.64
CA THR A 101 37.85 -13.24 -4.80
C THR A 101 36.63 -13.51 -5.68
N GLY A 102 36.67 -14.54 -6.54
CA GLY A 102 35.63 -14.82 -7.53
C GLY A 102 35.74 -13.99 -8.81
N ILE A 103 36.73 -13.10 -8.92
CA ILE A 103 37.01 -12.33 -10.14
C ILE A 103 37.65 -13.25 -11.19
N SER A 104 37.23 -13.17 -12.44
CA SER A 104 37.82 -14.02 -13.50
C SER A 104 39.28 -13.63 -13.82
N ALA A 105 40.04 -14.59 -14.35
CA ALA A 105 41.43 -14.33 -14.74
C ALA A 105 41.53 -13.25 -15.84
N ASP A 106 40.55 -13.19 -16.75
CA ASP A 106 40.49 -12.17 -17.81
C ASP A 106 40.21 -10.78 -17.25
N GLU A 107 39.32 -10.65 -16.25
CA GLU A 107 39.09 -9.39 -15.54
C GLU A 107 40.36 -8.91 -14.82
N LEU A 108 41.11 -9.81 -14.19
CA LEU A 108 42.39 -9.46 -13.55
C LEU A 108 43.43 -8.96 -14.56
N VAL A 109 43.49 -9.54 -15.76
CA VAL A 109 44.36 -9.07 -16.85
C VAL A 109 43.93 -7.69 -17.32
N ALA A 110 42.62 -7.44 -17.48
CA ALA A 110 42.10 -6.13 -17.83
C ALA A 110 42.45 -5.08 -16.75
N MET A 111 42.29 -5.40 -15.47
CA MET A 111 42.69 -4.52 -14.36
C MET A 111 44.19 -4.22 -14.36
N GLN A 112 45.04 -5.20 -14.67
CA GLN A 112 46.48 -4.98 -14.81
C GLN A 112 46.83 -4.08 -16.02
N ALA A 113 46.10 -4.21 -17.13
CA ALA A 113 46.27 -3.38 -18.31
C ALA A 113 45.93 -1.91 -18.00
N PHE A 114 44.84 -1.66 -17.27
CA PHE A 114 44.48 -0.31 -16.82
C PHE A 114 45.48 0.27 -15.82
N ARG A 115 46.10 -0.54 -14.95
CA ARG A 115 47.11 -0.07 -13.98
C ARG A 115 48.43 0.42 -14.62
N LYS A 116 48.71 0.05 -15.87
CA LYS A 116 49.95 0.47 -16.57
C LYS A 116 49.83 1.81 -17.29
N HIS A 117 48.63 2.39 -17.32
CA HIS A 117 48.35 3.74 -17.83
C HIS A 117 48.08 4.70 -16.67
#